data_AF-A0A6B0GQ64-F1
#
_entry.id   AF-A0A6B0GQ64-F1
#
_cell.length_a   1.000
_cell.length_b   1.000
_cell.length_c   1.000
_cell.angle_alpha   90.00
_cell.angle_beta   90.00
_cell.angle_gamma   90.00
#
_symmetry.space_group_name_H-M   'P 1'
#
loop_
_entity.id
_entity.type
_entity.pdbx_description
1 polymer ?
#
loop_
_entity_poly.entity_id
_entity_poly.type
_entity_poly.pdbx_seq_one_letter_code
_entity_poly.pdbx_strand_id
1 'polypeptide(L)'
;MTFDDHSPTAYTVVRQLERFIDEIGRRNATAHFTSLFDGRYLKGRELLQRPERFVEDHLVFPVLESLGHSVRPRPIQYAPRWLKRSGVPDFALTTVPIPEAQAKDIRLFGEVKTPNKIAYAREDAREYMSRDMDLNALMVLTDGFEWELVLSGSYAEYPTLDLEPVFRELRKRLIENESYDPHSVRTLVSSQPIDLFTASGIRDIVEREYAVSFPDSV
;
A
#
# COMPACT_ATOMS: atom_id res chain seq x y z
N MET A 1 27.25 -18.65 9.87
CA MET A 1 26.48 -17.55 10.48
C MET A 1 26.93 -16.27 9.79
N THR A 2 26.18 -15.85 8.79
CA THR A 2 26.45 -14.63 8.00
C THR A 2 25.62 -13.49 8.59
N PHE A 3 26.28 -12.38 8.91
CA PHE A 3 25.71 -11.20 9.56
C PHE A 3 24.81 -10.33 8.63
N ASP A 4 24.24 -10.91 7.58
CA ASP A 4 23.47 -10.23 6.52
C ASP A 4 21.94 -10.42 6.65
N ASP A 5 21.46 -10.98 7.77
CA ASP A 5 20.13 -11.60 7.86
C ASP A 5 18.94 -10.65 8.07
N HIS A 6 19.11 -9.34 7.87
CA HIS A 6 18.06 -8.35 8.17
C HIS A 6 17.87 -7.35 7.05
N SER A 7 16.83 -7.54 6.24
CA SER A 7 16.34 -6.53 5.28
C SER A 7 15.97 -5.24 6.04
N PRO A 8 16.68 -4.10 5.80
CA PRO A 8 16.34 -2.82 6.42
C PRO A 8 14.92 -2.36 6.04
N THR A 9 14.48 -2.69 4.83
CA THR A 9 13.11 -2.47 4.33
C THR A 9 12.11 -3.21 5.22
N ALA A 10 12.32 -4.52 5.43
CA ALA A 10 11.41 -5.32 6.25
C ALA A 10 11.34 -4.82 7.69
N TYR A 11 12.48 -4.42 8.29
CA TYR A 11 12.49 -3.81 9.61
C TYR A 11 11.62 -2.56 9.64
N THR A 12 11.78 -1.66 8.67
CA THR A 12 11.07 -0.37 8.66
C THR A 12 9.57 -0.57 8.44
N VAL A 13 9.16 -1.49 7.58
CA VAL A 13 7.74 -1.88 7.41
C VAL A 13 7.17 -2.42 8.71
N VAL A 14 7.82 -3.40 9.35
CA VAL A 14 7.37 -3.97 10.64
C VAL A 14 7.14 -2.88 11.69
N ARG A 15 8.01 -1.87 11.74
CA ARG A 15 7.84 -0.72 12.66
C ARG A 15 6.57 0.08 12.39
N GLN A 16 6.14 0.24 11.13
CA GLN A 16 4.87 0.90 10.83
C GLN A 16 3.68 0.00 11.18
N LEU A 17 3.78 -1.32 10.94
CA LEU A 17 2.73 -2.26 11.33
C LEU A 17 2.56 -2.28 12.86
N GLU A 18 3.65 -2.28 13.64
CA GLU A 18 3.61 -2.13 15.10
C GLU A 18 2.88 -0.85 15.54
N ARG A 19 3.18 0.29 14.88
CA ARG A 19 2.53 1.58 15.21
C ARG A 19 1.03 1.57 14.90
N PHE A 20 0.62 0.93 13.81
CA PHE A 20 -0.79 0.75 13.47
C PHE A 20 -1.53 -0.08 14.53
N ILE A 21 -0.91 -1.18 14.96
CA ILE A 21 -1.41 -2.02 16.05
C ILE A 21 -1.53 -1.20 17.35
N ASP A 22 -0.51 -0.43 17.71
CA ASP A 22 -0.55 0.44 18.90
C ASP A 22 -1.65 1.52 18.80
N GLU A 23 -1.95 2.02 17.60
CA GLU A 23 -3.05 2.95 17.35
C GLU A 23 -4.43 2.29 17.57
N ILE A 24 -4.62 1.07 17.06
CA ILE A 24 -5.82 0.26 17.32
C ILE A 24 -6.05 0.10 18.83
N GLY A 25 -4.99 -0.25 19.57
CA GLY A 25 -5.04 -0.41 21.02
C GLY A 25 -5.43 0.89 21.73
N ARG A 26 -4.82 2.02 21.34
CA ARG A 26 -5.14 3.36 21.90
C ARG A 26 -6.60 3.78 21.67
N ARG A 27 -7.24 3.31 20.61
CA ARG A 27 -8.67 3.56 20.33
C ARG A 27 -9.62 2.53 20.97
N ASN A 28 -9.09 1.60 21.76
CA ASN A 28 -9.85 0.48 22.33
C ASN A 28 -10.55 -0.39 21.27
N ALA A 29 -9.97 -0.47 20.06
CA ALA A 29 -10.52 -1.20 18.92
C ALA A 29 -9.98 -2.64 18.80
N THR A 30 -9.30 -3.17 19.83
CA THR A 30 -8.63 -4.47 19.80
C THR A 30 -9.54 -5.62 19.37
N ALA A 31 -10.72 -5.77 19.99
CA ALA A 31 -11.66 -6.84 19.64
C ALA A 31 -12.13 -6.72 18.17
N HIS A 32 -12.28 -5.50 17.69
CA HIS A 32 -12.69 -5.21 16.33
C HIS A 32 -11.58 -5.57 15.32
N PHE A 33 -10.34 -5.24 15.64
CA PHE A 33 -9.16 -5.64 14.85
C PHE A 33 -8.99 -7.16 14.81
N THR A 34 -9.12 -7.85 15.94
CA THR A 34 -9.03 -9.32 15.98
C THR A 34 -10.06 -9.97 15.07
N SER A 35 -11.26 -9.39 14.96
CA SER A 35 -12.31 -9.93 14.09
C SER A 35 -12.00 -9.86 12.59
N LEU A 36 -11.02 -9.06 12.18
CA LEU A 36 -10.58 -9.01 10.77
C LEU A 36 -10.04 -10.37 10.31
N PHE A 37 -9.39 -11.11 11.21
CA PHE A 37 -8.84 -12.43 10.94
C PHE A 37 -9.90 -13.53 10.78
N ASP A 38 -11.16 -13.21 11.10
CA ASP A 38 -12.34 -14.04 10.88
C ASP A 38 -13.13 -13.59 9.63
N GLY A 39 -12.51 -12.76 8.77
CA GLY A 39 -13.11 -12.23 7.54
C GLY A 39 -14.06 -11.05 7.76
N ARG A 40 -14.09 -10.42 8.93
CA ARG A 40 -14.91 -9.22 9.18
C ARG A 40 -14.22 -7.94 8.73
N TYR A 41 -14.94 -6.81 8.79
CA TYR A 41 -14.46 -5.51 8.35
C TYR A 41 -14.34 -4.50 9.47
N LEU A 42 -13.43 -3.53 9.31
CA LEU A 42 -13.34 -2.33 10.16
C LEU A 42 -14.65 -1.51 10.12
N LYS A 43 -15.11 -1.03 11.29
CA LYS A 43 -16.33 -0.23 11.45
C LYS A 43 -16.01 1.13 12.07
N GLY A 44 -16.56 2.19 11.50
CA GLY A 44 -16.14 3.56 11.83
C GLY A 44 -16.47 4.01 13.26
N ARG A 45 -17.54 3.48 13.87
CA ARG A 45 -17.94 3.82 15.24
C ARG A 45 -16.81 3.51 16.24
N GLU A 46 -16.12 2.39 16.07
CA GLU A 46 -15.05 1.95 16.96
C GLU A 46 -13.73 2.70 16.72
N LEU A 47 -13.53 3.20 15.49
CA LEU A 47 -12.32 3.90 15.10
C LEU A 47 -12.42 5.43 15.31
N LEU A 48 -13.59 5.95 15.69
CA LEU A 48 -13.91 7.39 15.78
C LEU A 48 -13.68 8.16 14.46
N GLN A 49 -13.51 7.46 13.34
CA GLN A 49 -13.34 8.02 12.00
C GLN A 49 -13.76 7.01 10.93
N ARG A 50 -13.77 7.41 9.65
CA ARG A 50 -14.06 6.49 8.55
C ARG A 50 -12.98 5.39 8.50
N PRO A 51 -13.35 4.11 8.42
CA PRO A 51 -12.38 3.00 8.40
C PRO A 51 -11.31 3.11 7.32
N GLU A 52 -11.69 3.51 6.11
CA GLU A 52 -10.76 3.68 4.98
C GLU A 52 -9.73 4.77 5.30
N ARG A 53 -10.20 5.93 5.77
CA ARG A 53 -9.34 7.02 6.24
C ARG A 53 -8.40 6.59 7.37
N PHE A 54 -8.86 5.71 8.26
CA PHE A 54 -8.02 5.13 9.32
C PHE A 54 -6.90 4.26 8.78
N VAL A 55 -7.20 3.44 7.79
CA VAL A 55 -6.21 2.58 7.13
C VAL A 55 -5.23 3.43 6.31
N GLU A 56 -5.70 4.45 5.60
CA GLU A 56 -4.86 5.44 4.92
C GLU A 56 -3.85 6.10 5.88
N ASP A 57 -4.36 6.80 6.91
CA ASP A 57 -3.56 7.67 7.76
C ASP A 57 -2.60 6.90 8.68
N HIS A 58 -2.97 5.69 9.11
CA HIS A 58 -2.25 4.96 10.15
C HIS A 58 -1.56 3.68 9.68
N LEU A 59 -1.82 3.21 8.45
CA LEU A 59 -1.19 2.02 7.89
C LEU A 59 -0.58 2.28 6.52
N VAL A 60 -1.41 2.58 5.52
CA VAL A 60 -0.97 2.57 4.11
C VAL A 60 0.01 3.70 3.81
N PHE A 61 -0.32 4.95 4.16
CA PHE A 61 0.60 6.06 3.88
C PHE A 61 1.90 5.97 4.70
N PRO A 62 1.88 5.65 6.02
CA PRO A 62 3.11 5.42 6.75
C PRO A 62 3.99 4.30 6.18
N VAL A 63 3.40 3.19 5.70
CA VAL A 63 4.14 2.12 5.04
C VAL A 63 4.75 2.62 3.74
N LEU A 64 3.99 3.27 2.86
CA LEU A 64 4.50 3.83 1.59
C LEU A 64 5.63 4.84 1.83
N GLU A 65 5.48 5.74 2.79
CA GLU A 65 6.53 6.70 3.17
C GLU A 65 7.81 5.98 3.64
N SER A 66 7.66 4.91 4.41
CA SER A 66 8.79 4.09 4.87
C SER A 66 9.49 3.33 3.75
N LEU A 67 8.79 3.07 2.65
CA LEU A 67 9.28 2.46 1.42
C LEU A 67 9.91 3.50 0.46
N GLY A 68 10.04 4.76 0.91
CA GLY A 68 10.68 5.84 0.17
C GLY A 68 9.72 6.66 -0.69
N HIS A 69 8.41 6.44 -0.57
CA HIS A 69 7.44 7.23 -1.34
C HIS A 69 7.14 8.58 -0.70
N SER A 70 6.85 9.56 -1.54
CA SER A 70 6.04 10.70 -1.15
C SER A 70 4.61 10.46 -1.62
N VAL A 71 3.63 10.66 -0.73
CA VAL A 71 2.22 10.36 -1.01
C VAL A 71 1.42 11.65 -1.07
N ARG A 72 0.59 11.80 -2.12
CA ARG A 72 -0.38 12.88 -2.24
C ARG A 72 -1.80 12.32 -2.18
N PRO A 73 -2.53 12.49 -1.05
CA PRO A 73 -3.92 12.08 -0.95
C PRO A 73 -4.82 12.87 -1.92
N ARG A 74 -5.83 12.21 -2.48
CA ARG A 74 -6.87 12.77 -3.36
C ARG A 74 -6.28 13.69 -4.43
N PRO A 75 -5.57 13.15 -5.42
CA PRO A 75 -4.83 13.90 -6.43
C PRO A 75 -5.76 14.50 -7.50
N ILE A 76 -6.77 15.29 -7.12
CA ILE A 76 -7.80 15.86 -8.02
C ILE A 76 -7.18 16.66 -9.19
N GLN A 77 -6.04 17.31 -8.96
CA GLN A 77 -5.36 18.13 -9.97
C GLN A 77 -4.51 17.31 -10.96
N TYR A 78 -4.25 16.04 -10.64
CA TYR A 78 -3.29 15.18 -11.32
C TYR A 78 -3.96 13.94 -11.95
N ALA A 79 -5.08 13.51 -11.37
CA ALA A 79 -5.96 12.52 -11.97
C ALA A 79 -6.53 13.03 -13.30
N PRO A 80 -6.62 12.20 -14.35
CA PRO A 80 -7.40 12.53 -15.53
C PRO A 80 -8.82 12.94 -15.13
N ARG A 81 -9.45 13.82 -15.92
CA ARG A 81 -10.86 14.18 -15.72
C ARG A 81 -11.75 13.03 -16.14
N TRP A 82 -11.78 11.97 -15.35
CA TRP A 82 -12.73 10.89 -15.54
C TRP A 82 -14.15 11.44 -15.33
N LEU A 83 -15.03 11.20 -16.31
CA LEU A 83 -16.41 11.68 -16.26
C LEU A 83 -17.08 11.25 -14.94
N LYS A 84 -17.77 12.20 -14.28
CA LYS A 84 -18.60 12.24 -13.05
C LYS A 84 -18.87 10.99 -12.17
N ARG A 85 -18.67 9.76 -12.64
CA ARG A 85 -18.89 8.49 -11.93
C ARG A 85 -17.60 7.77 -11.52
N SER A 86 -16.47 7.96 -12.20
CA SER A 86 -15.30 7.10 -11.95
C SER A 86 -14.55 7.40 -10.66
N GLY A 87 -14.81 8.50 -9.95
CA GLY A 87 -14.04 8.85 -8.76
C GLY A 87 -12.67 9.47 -9.09
N VAL A 88 -11.91 9.78 -8.05
CA VAL A 88 -10.51 10.25 -8.09
C VAL A 88 -9.75 9.19 -7.31
N PRO A 89 -8.55 8.74 -7.73
CA PRO A 89 -7.81 7.74 -6.98
C PRO A 89 -7.62 8.21 -5.54
N ASP A 90 -7.50 7.28 -4.59
CA ASP A 90 -7.34 7.67 -3.18
C ASP A 90 -6.03 8.45 -2.96
N PHE A 91 -4.98 8.09 -3.69
CA PHE A 91 -3.70 8.80 -3.64
C PHE A 91 -2.91 8.74 -4.96
N ALA A 92 -1.91 9.62 -5.07
CA ALA A 92 -0.84 9.53 -6.05
C ALA A 92 0.52 9.34 -5.35
N LEU A 93 1.39 8.53 -5.95
CA LEU A 93 2.79 8.46 -5.57
C LEU A 93 3.54 9.57 -6.31
N THR A 94 4.24 10.42 -5.56
CA THR A 94 5.07 11.51 -6.10
C THR A 94 6.55 11.23 -5.92
N THR A 95 6.92 9.94 -5.87
CA THR A 95 8.31 9.47 -5.86
C THR A 95 9.06 9.90 -7.11
N VAL A 96 8.38 9.83 -8.26
CA VAL A 96 8.77 10.60 -9.43
C VAL A 96 8.12 11.98 -9.30
N PRO A 97 8.87 13.08 -9.44
CA PRO A 97 8.29 14.41 -9.43
C PRO A 97 7.15 14.53 -10.43
N ILE A 98 6.02 15.10 -10.01
CA ILE A 98 4.81 15.26 -10.84
C ILE A 98 5.13 15.81 -12.24
N PRO A 99 5.92 16.91 -12.40
CA PRO A 99 6.22 17.44 -13.73
C PRO A 99 6.95 16.45 -14.64
N GLU A 100 7.84 15.63 -14.08
CA GLU A 100 8.61 14.63 -14.84
C GLU A 100 7.72 13.46 -15.26
N ALA A 101 6.86 13.00 -14.35
CA ALA A 101 5.86 11.97 -14.66
C ALA A 101 4.89 12.46 -15.75
N GLN A 102 4.43 13.71 -15.69
CA GLN A 102 3.57 14.31 -16.72
C GLN A 102 4.28 14.44 -18.06
N ALA A 103 5.54 14.87 -18.08
CA ALA A 103 6.32 15.01 -19.31
C ALA A 103 6.52 13.68 -20.05
N LYS A 104 6.46 12.56 -19.33
CA LYS A 104 6.58 11.19 -19.87
C LYS A 104 5.24 10.46 -19.97
N ASP A 105 4.15 11.19 -19.74
CA ASP A 105 2.79 10.70 -19.64
C ASP A 105 2.58 9.47 -18.74
N ILE A 106 3.35 9.40 -17.65
CA ILE A 106 3.20 8.36 -16.63
C ILE A 106 2.28 8.86 -15.52
N ARG A 107 1.45 7.97 -14.98
CA ARG A 107 0.71 8.19 -13.73
C ARG A 107 1.00 7.09 -12.71
N LEU A 108 1.24 7.49 -11.48
CA LEU A 108 1.47 6.58 -10.36
C LEU A 108 0.37 6.84 -9.34
N PHE A 109 -0.62 5.97 -9.30
CA PHE A 109 -1.80 6.11 -8.45
C PHE A 109 -1.91 4.97 -7.45
N GLY A 110 -2.84 5.09 -6.52
CA GLY A 110 -3.29 3.93 -5.80
C GLY A 110 -4.68 4.10 -5.21
N GLU A 111 -5.22 2.95 -4.83
CA GLU A 111 -6.57 2.76 -4.31
C GLU A 111 -6.47 1.98 -3.00
N VAL A 112 -7.11 2.49 -1.95
CA VAL A 112 -7.06 1.95 -0.60
C VAL A 112 -8.45 1.54 -0.17
N LYS A 113 -8.57 0.32 0.33
CA LYS A 113 -9.79 -0.13 1.02
C LYS A 113 -9.47 -0.54 2.45
N THR A 114 -10.52 -0.87 3.20
CA THR A 114 -10.36 -1.46 4.54
C THR A 114 -9.98 -2.94 4.43
N PRO A 115 -9.24 -3.53 5.38
CA PRO A 115 -8.88 -4.95 5.34
C PRO A 115 -10.02 -5.89 4.96
N ASN A 116 -9.70 -6.93 4.20
CA ASN A 116 -10.61 -7.91 3.56
C ASN A 116 -11.42 -7.36 2.37
N LYS A 117 -11.04 -6.21 1.79
CA LYS A 117 -11.78 -5.54 0.70
C LYS A 117 -10.94 -5.25 -0.54
N ILE A 118 -9.80 -5.90 -0.72
CA ILE A 118 -8.96 -5.75 -1.92
C ILE A 118 -9.74 -5.90 -3.25
N ALA A 119 -10.77 -6.75 -3.29
CA ALA A 119 -11.60 -6.96 -4.47
C ALA A 119 -12.27 -5.67 -4.98
N TYR A 120 -12.63 -4.76 -4.07
CA TYR A 120 -13.19 -3.46 -4.43
C TYR A 120 -12.13 -2.53 -5.04
N ALA A 121 -10.89 -2.53 -4.51
CA ALA A 121 -9.79 -1.78 -5.10
C ALA A 121 -9.50 -2.25 -6.54
N ARG A 122 -9.56 -3.57 -6.78
CA ARG A 122 -9.42 -4.17 -8.12
C ARG A 122 -10.56 -3.76 -9.06
N GLU A 123 -11.79 -3.66 -8.56
CA GLU A 123 -12.93 -3.19 -9.36
C GLU A 123 -12.75 -1.73 -9.79
N ASP A 124 -12.40 -0.85 -8.85
CA ASP A 124 -12.14 0.57 -9.10
C ASP A 124 -10.97 0.73 -10.11
N ALA A 125 -9.88 -0.03 -9.93
CA ALA A 125 -8.75 -0.05 -10.86
C ALA A 125 -9.15 -0.44 -12.29
N ARG A 126 -9.98 -1.48 -12.45
CA ARG A 126 -10.51 -1.89 -13.76
C ARG A 126 -11.40 -0.79 -14.37
N GLU A 127 -12.19 -0.09 -13.57
CA GLU A 127 -13.00 1.03 -14.04
C GLU A 127 -12.14 2.18 -14.56
N TYR A 128 -11.04 2.51 -13.87
CA TYR A 128 -10.07 3.51 -14.34
C TYR A 128 -9.40 3.08 -15.65
N MET A 129 -8.84 1.86 -15.69
CA MET A 129 -8.04 1.37 -16.82
C MET A 129 -8.87 1.09 -18.08
N SER A 130 -10.15 0.71 -17.94
CA SER A 130 -11.04 0.48 -19.09
C SER A 130 -11.48 1.78 -19.80
N ARG A 131 -11.31 2.94 -19.15
CA ARG A 131 -11.81 4.23 -19.65
C ARG A 131 -10.75 5.09 -20.32
N ASP A 132 -9.47 4.87 -20.01
CA ASP A 132 -8.32 5.61 -20.57
C ASP A 132 -7.32 4.63 -21.17
N MET A 133 -7.58 4.16 -22.40
CA MET A 133 -6.73 3.16 -23.08
C MET A 133 -5.32 3.69 -23.43
N ASP A 134 -5.11 5.01 -23.39
CA ASP A 134 -3.85 5.64 -23.83
C ASP A 134 -2.96 6.13 -22.67
N LEU A 135 -3.38 5.98 -21.42
CA LEU A 135 -2.63 6.47 -20.26
C LEU A 135 -1.66 5.39 -19.76
N ASN A 136 -0.36 5.68 -19.68
CA ASN A 136 0.61 4.81 -19.00
C ASN A 136 0.48 5.01 -17.49
N ALA A 137 -0.07 4.02 -16.78
CA ALA A 137 -0.41 4.13 -15.37
C ALA A 137 -0.04 2.85 -14.61
N LEU A 138 0.74 3.02 -13.55
CA LEU A 138 0.91 2.02 -12.50
C LEU A 138 0.01 2.37 -11.32
N MET A 139 -0.74 1.39 -10.84
CA MET A 139 -1.61 1.49 -9.68
C MET A 139 -1.14 0.58 -8.56
N VAL A 140 -0.99 1.13 -7.35
CA VAL A 140 -0.85 0.37 -6.11
C VAL A 140 -2.24 0.14 -5.53
N LEU A 141 -2.67 -1.12 -5.45
CA LEU A 141 -3.95 -1.48 -4.84
C LEU A 141 -3.70 -2.11 -3.49
N THR A 142 -4.44 -1.70 -2.47
CA THR A 142 -4.28 -2.32 -1.15
C THR A 142 -5.52 -2.23 -0.29
N ASP A 143 -5.68 -3.20 0.62
CA ASP A 143 -6.59 -3.09 1.75
C ASP A 143 -5.87 -3.05 3.11
N GLY A 144 -4.56 -2.84 3.09
CA GLY A 144 -3.65 -2.87 4.23
C GLY A 144 -3.06 -4.26 4.51
N PHE A 145 -3.80 -5.35 4.25
CA PHE A 145 -3.29 -6.71 4.36
C PHE A 145 -2.69 -7.15 3.03
N GLU A 146 -3.46 -7.03 1.97
CA GLU A 146 -3.03 -7.39 0.62
C GLU A 146 -2.59 -6.14 -0.15
N TRP A 147 -1.53 -6.28 -0.94
CA TRP A 147 -0.97 -5.22 -1.78
C TRP A 147 -0.64 -5.77 -3.17
N GLU A 148 -1.07 -5.04 -4.20
CA GLU A 148 -0.89 -5.42 -5.60
C GLU A 148 -0.38 -4.26 -6.44
N LEU A 149 0.34 -4.59 -7.50
CA LEU A 149 0.73 -3.65 -8.56
C LEU A 149 -0.03 -4.01 -9.83
N VAL A 150 -0.71 -3.05 -10.42
CA VAL A 150 -1.42 -3.21 -11.70
C VAL A 150 -0.96 -2.13 -12.66
N LEU A 151 -0.68 -2.51 -13.90
CA LEU A 151 -0.27 -1.56 -14.95
C LEU A 151 -1.31 -1.50 -16.05
N SER A 152 -1.54 -0.30 -16.58
CA SER A 152 -2.28 -0.13 -17.82
C SER A 152 -1.45 -0.62 -19.01
N GLY A 153 -2.11 -1.24 -19.99
CA GLY A 153 -1.50 -1.67 -21.25
C GLY A 153 -0.52 -2.84 -21.15
N SER A 154 -0.29 -3.40 -19.95
CA SER A 154 0.61 -4.54 -19.73
C SER A 154 -0.18 -5.77 -19.28
N TYR A 155 0.24 -6.94 -19.75
CA TYR A 155 -0.21 -8.25 -19.26
C TYR A 155 0.72 -8.80 -18.16
N ALA A 156 1.72 -8.02 -17.74
CA ALA A 156 2.65 -8.44 -16.70
C ALA A 156 1.92 -8.60 -15.37
N GLU A 157 2.01 -9.80 -14.79
CA GLU A 157 1.53 -10.09 -13.45
C GLU A 157 2.67 -9.89 -12.45
N TYR A 158 2.43 -9.08 -11.44
CA TYR A 158 3.36 -8.84 -10.34
C TYR A 158 2.93 -9.65 -9.12
N PRO A 159 3.88 -10.20 -8.35
CA PRO A 159 3.53 -10.96 -7.17
C PRO A 159 2.89 -10.05 -6.11
N THR A 160 1.84 -10.56 -5.47
CA THR A 160 1.14 -9.91 -4.36
C THR A 160 2.00 -9.92 -3.10
N LEU A 161 1.92 -8.84 -2.32
CA LEU A 161 2.43 -8.75 -0.96
C LEU A 161 1.27 -8.98 0.03
N ASP A 162 1.40 -10.00 0.88
CA ASP A 162 0.41 -10.43 1.87
C ASP A 162 0.93 -10.23 3.32
N LEU A 163 0.49 -9.15 3.95
CA LEU A 163 0.83 -8.80 5.32
C LEU A 163 -0.13 -9.40 6.36
N GLU A 164 -1.18 -10.13 5.97
CA GLU A 164 -2.11 -10.73 6.94
C GLU A 164 -1.40 -11.66 7.94
N PRO A 165 -0.49 -12.58 7.53
CA PRO A 165 0.26 -13.43 8.46
C PRO A 165 1.09 -12.62 9.47
N VAL A 166 1.62 -11.46 9.04
CA VAL A 166 2.40 -10.56 9.89
C VAL A 166 1.49 -9.93 10.95
N PHE A 167 0.33 -9.45 10.53
CA PHE A 167 -0.68 -8.91 11.44
C PHE A 167 -1.22 -9.95 12.42
N ARG A 168 -1.34 -11.22 12.00
CA ARG A 168 -1.72 -12.34 12.89
C ARG A 168 -0.71 -12.55 14.02
N GLU A 169 0.57 -12.36 13.75
CA GLU A 169 1.61 -12.41 14.80
C GLU A 169 1.60 -11.16 15.67
N LEU A 170 1.51 -9.97 15.06
CA LEU A 170 1.52 -8.71 15.80
C LEU A 170 0.30 -8.51 16.69
N ARG A 171 -0.84 -9.16 16.42
CA ARG A 171 -2.04 -9.05 17.28
C ARG A 171 -1.80 -9.51 18.72
N LYS A 172 -0.82 -10.41 18.96
CA LYS A 172 -0.43 -10.89 20.30
C LYS A 172 -0.05 -9.73 21.22
N ARG A 173 0.57 -8.70 20.63
CA ARG A 173 0.91 -7.43 21.30
C ARG A 173 -0.31 -6.72 21.89
N LEU A 174 -1.49 -6.84 21.27
CA LEU A 174 -2.72 -6.18 21.73
C LEU A 174 -3.56 -7.01 22.70
N ILE A 175 -3.64 -8.32 22.47
CA ILE A 175 -4.56 -9.21 23.20
C ILE A 175 -3.94 -9.70 24.51
N GLU A 176 -2.65 -10.02 24.47
CA GLU A 176 -2.01 -10.81 25.53
C GLU A 176 -1.03 -9.96 26.36
N ASN A 177 -0.73 -8.71 25.94
CA ASN A 177 0.46 -7.97 26.40
C ASN A 177 1.75 -8.81 26.28
N GLU A 178 1.73 -9.85 25.44
CA GLU A 178 2.84 -10.76 25.23
C GLU A 178 3.78 -10.18 24.16
N SER A 179 5.07 -10.42 24.36
CA SER A 179 6.07 -10.17 23.33
C SER A 179 5.92 -11.20 22.20
N TYR A 180 5.73 -10.76 20.97
CA TYR A 180 5.98 -11.59 19.78
C TYR A 180 7.49 -11.69 19.52
N ASP A 181 7.91 -12.67 18.73
CA ASP A 181 9.29 -12.75 18.25
C ASP A 181 9.51 -11.78 17.08
N PRO A 182 10.26 -10.67 17.26
CA PRO A 182 10.50 -9.70 16.20
C PRO A 182 11.37 -10.26 15.07
N HIS A 183 12.14 -11.33 15.31
CA HIS A 183 12.88 -11.98 14.23
C HIS A 183 11.93 -12.72 13.29
N SER A 184 11.06 -13.58 13.81
CA SER A 184 10.04 -14.28 13.02
C SER A 184 9.17 -13.33 12.19
N VAL A 185 8.69 -12.24 12.79
CA VAL A 185 7.88 -11.23 12.07
C VAL A 185 8.66 -10.56 10.93
N ARG A 186 9.93 -10.21 11.14
CA ARG A 186 10.78 -9.65 10.08
C ARG A 186 11.04 -10.65 8.96
N THR A 187 11.22 -11.92 9.29
CA THR A 187 11.38 -12.98 8.28
C THR A 187 10.13 -13.11 7.42
N LEU A 188 8.93 -13.05 8.02
CA LEU A 188 7.66 -13.08 7.27
C LEU A 188 7.52 -11.92 6.27
N VAL A 189 8.02 -10.73 6.59
CA VAL A 189 8.04 -9.60 5.65
C VAL A 189 9.15 -9.76 4.61
N SER A 190 10.33 -10.19 5.02
CA SER A 190 11.51 -10.30 4.13
C SER A 190 11.36 -11.41 3.09
N SER A 191 10.53 -12.43 3.35
CA SER A 191 10.24 -13.51 2.40
C SER A 191 9.25 -13.12 1.29
N GLN A 192 8.79 -11.87 1.27
CA GLN A 192 7.75 -11.37 0.38
C GLN A 192 8.31 -10.36 -0.63
N PRO A 193 7.60 -10.06 -1.73
CA PRO A 193 8.08 -9.16 -2.78
C PRO A 193 8.03 -7.67 -2.39
N ILE A 194 8.36 -7.33 -1.13
CA ILE A 194 8.27 -5.96 -0.60
C ILE A 194 9.14 -4.97 -1.36
N ASP A 195 10.26 -5.42 -1.91
CA ASP A 195 11.18 -4.56 -2.67
C ASP A 195 10.55 -4.01 -3.95
N LEU A 196 9.56 -4.69 -4.53
CA LEU A 196 8.80 -4.18 -5.69
C LEU A 196 7.94 -2.96 -5.33
N PHE A 197 7.53 -2.85 -4.08
CA PHE A 197 6.72 -1.74 -3.55
C PHE A 197 7.58 -0.60 -3.01
N THR A 198 8.90 -0.66 -3.15
CA THR A 198 9.78 0.47 -2.82
C THR A 198 9.73 1.55 -3.89
N ALA A 199 10.12 2.76 -3.52
CA ALA A 199 10.30 3.87 -4.45
C ALA A 199 11.17 3.50 -5.67
N SER A 200 12.30 2.83 -5.42
CA SER A 200 13.17 2.31 -6.47
C SER A 200 12.51 1.18 -7.25
N GLY A 201 11.87 0.22 -6.58
CA GLY A 201 11.21 -0.90 -7.24
C GLY A 201 10.10 -0.46 -8.20
N ILE A 202 9.22 0.45 -7.76
CA ILE A 202 8.16 1.02 -8.61
C ILE A 202 8.78 1.82 -9.78
N ARG A 203 9.85 2.59 -9.53
CA ARG A 203 10.56 3.32 -10.59
C ARG A 203 11.12 2.36 -11.65
N ASP A 204 11.83 1.32 -11.23
CA ASP A 204 12.43 0.31 -12.13
C ASP A 204 11.36 -0.39 -12.97
N ILE A 205 10.21 -0.70 -12.38
CA ILE A 205 9.05 -1.26 -13.08
C ILE A 205 8.56 -0.30 -14.16
N VAL A 206 8.32 0.97 -13.80
CA VAL A 206 7.79 1.98 -14.73
C VAL A 206 8.76 2.24 -15.88
N GLU A 207 10.05 2.38 -15.59
CA GLU A 207 11.09 2.58 -16.60
C GLU A 207 11.16 1.41 -17.58
N ARG A 208 11.11 0.18 -17.06
CA ARG A 208 11.11 -1.04 -17.88
C ARG A 208 9.84 -1.17 -18.73
N GLU A 209 8.66 -1.11 -18.12
CA GLU A 209 7.40 -1.45 -18.77
C GLU A 209 6.94 -0.38 -19.76
N TYR A 210 7.25 0.89 -19.49
CA TYR A 210 6.88 2.00 -20.37
C TYR A 210 8.03 2.52 -21.22
N ALA A 211 9.21 1.87 -21.17
CA ALA A 211 10.41 2.26 -21.91
C ALA A 211 10.80 3.74 -21.71
N VAL A 212 10.68 4.22 -20.46
CA VAL A 212 11.05 5.58 -20.04
C VAL A 212 12.27 5.52 -19.12
N SER A 213 12.91 6.66 -18.91
CA SER A 213 13.99 6.81 -17.92
C SER A 213 13.79 8.14 -17.19
N PHE A 214 13.88 8.11 -15.87
CA PHE A 214 13.90 9.31 -15.04
C PHE A 214 15.36 9.70 -14.74
N PRO A 215 15.66 10.97 -14.49
CA PRO A 215 16.97 11.37 -13.98
C PRO A 215 17.20 10.76 -12.60
N ASP A 216 18.46 10.44 -12.28
CA ASP A 216 18.81 10.04 -10.91
C ASP A 216 18.47 11.18 -9.96
N SER A 217 17.78 10.85 -8.87
CA SER A 217 17.42 11.82 -7.84
C SER A 217 18.71 12.35 -7.19
N VAL A 218 18.94 13.66 -7.28
CA VAL A 218 20.07 14.37 -6.61
C VAL A 218 19.87 14.40 -5.10
#